data_AF-A0AA88H0Q0-F1
#
_entry.id   AF-A0AA88H0Q0-F1
#
_cell.length_a   1.000
_cell.length_b   1.000
_cell.length_c   1.000
_cell.angle_alpha   90.00
_cell.angle_beta   90.00
_cell.angle_gamma   90.00
#
_symmetry.space_group_name_H-M   'P 1'
#
loop_
_entity.id
_entity.type
_entity.pdbx_description
1 polymer ?
#
loop_
_entity_poly.entity_id
_entity_poly.type
_entity_poly.pdbx_seq_one_letter_code
_entity_poly.pdbx_strand_id
1 'polypeptide(L)'
;MPGYCVQGTVGTQVLGGAKKIEIENRQTVEVKLSVEYMSFSAHADAKGIMQLMQYCQPKNVLLVHGERKKMDFLKKQIQTELGIDCFMPANGETAVIKTAPPVRAVIDQGILMKSKQKYEMNPPDPKRPCLVHGVLVVKDD
;
A
#
# COMPACT_ATOMS: atom_id res chain seq x y z
N MET A 1 14.12 -13.68 22.67
CA MET A 1 12.91 -12.83 22.82
C MET A 1 12.03 -13.01 21.59
N PRO A 2 10.72 -13.28 21.76
CA PRO A 2 9.82 -13.67 20.65
C PRO A 2 9.18 -12.50 19.88
N GLY A 3 9.43 -11.24 20.24
CA GLY A 3 8.75 -10.07 19.67
C GLY A 3 9.67 -8.88 19.42
N TYR A 4 9.22 -7.95 18.57
CA TYR A 4 9.97 -6.73 18.23
C TYR A 4 10.05 -5.77 19.43
N CYS A 5 11.26 -5.30 19.74
CA CYS A 5 11.49 -4.29 20.77
C CYS A 5 11.77 -2.93 20.11
N VAL A 6 10.98 -1.93 20.47
CA VAL A 6 11.14 -0.54 19.99
C VAL A 6 12.49 0.02 20.44
N GLN A 7 13.17 0.74 19.55
CA GLN A 7 14.44 1.41 19.86
C GLN A 7 14.34 2.28 21.12
N GLY A 8 15.37 2.23 21.95
CA GLY A 8 15.45 2.97 23.21
C GLY A 8 14.94 2.18 24.43
N THR A 9 14.32 1.02 24.22
CA THR A 9 13.96 0.13 25.33
C THR A 9 15.16 -0.69 25.82
N VAL A 10 15.14 -1.09 27.09
CA VAL A 10 16.14 -2.01 27.66
C VAL A 10 16.20 -3.31 26.84
N GLY A 11 15.07 -3.80 26.32
CA GLY A 11 15.02 -4.98 25.46
C GLY A 11 15.90 -4.85 24.21
N THR A 12 15.89 -3.70 23.53
CA THR A 12 16.77 -3.46 22.37
C THR A 12 18.25 -3.40 22.78
N GLN A 13 18.58 -2.86 23.96
CA GLN A 13 19.96 -2.83 24.45
C GLN A 13 20.48 -4.24 24.72
N VAL A 14 19.67 -5.07 25.39
CA VAL A 14 20.01 -6.46 25.68
C VAL A 14 20.15 -7.29 24.39
N LEU A 15 19.24 -7.12 23.43
CA LEU A 15 19.32 -7.76 22.12
C LEU A 15 20.52 -7.26 21.29
N GLY A 16 20.95 -6.02 21.49
CA GLY A 16 22.17 -5.46 20.91
C GLY A 16 23.47 -5.95 21.56
N GLY A 17 23.40 -6.82 22.57
CA GLY A 17 24.56 -7.40 23.25
C GLY A 17 25.07 -6.60 24.45
N ALA A 18 24.29 -5.65 24.98
CA ALA A 18 24.66 -4.93 26.20
C ALA A 18 24.76 -5.90 27.39
N LYS A 19 25.97 -6.04 27.94
CA LYS A 19 26.24 -6.89 29.12
C LYS A 19 25.94 -6.21 30.45
N LYS A 20 25.80 -4.89 30.46
CA LYS A 20 25.39 -4.11 31.63
C LYS A 20 24.22 -3.24 31.23
N ILE A 21 23.13 -3.37 31.96
CA ILE A 21 21.90 -2.59 31.76
C ILE A 21 21.56 -1.88 33.06
N GLU A 22 21.06 -0.66 32.93
CA GLU A 22 20.54 0.11 34.06
C GLU A 22 19.02 -0.08 34.12
N ILE A 23 18.52 -0.52 35.27
CA ILE A 23 17.10 -0.71 35.55
C ILE A 23 16.64 0.46 36.45
N GLU A 24 15.33 0.62 36.60
CA GLU A 24 14.74 1.56 37.56
C GLU A 24 15.45 1.54 38.92
N ASN A 25 15.56 2.72 39.54
CA ASN A 25 16.34 2.99 40.76
C ASN A 25 17.87 2.95 40.60
N ARG A 26 18.40 3.20 39.38
CA ARG A 26 19.85 3.24 39.08
C ARG A 26 20.59 1.94 39.44
N GLN A 27 19.88 0.83 39.41
CA GLN A 27 20.48 -0.48 39.65
C GLN A 27 21.07 -1.01 38.34
N THR A 28 22.39 -1.20 38.34
CA THR A 28 23.08 -1.84 37.22
C THR A 28 23.04 -3.36 37.36
N VAL A 29 22.49 -4.04 36.36
CA VAL A 29 22.43 -5.50 36.29
C VAL A 29 23.33 -6.01 35.18
N GLU A 30 24.09 -7.07 35.48
CA GLU A 30 24.95 -7.74 34.50
C GLU A 30 24.19 -8.89 33.82
N VAL A 31 24.10 -8.84 32.49
CA VAL A 31 23.45 -9.85 31.67
C VAL A 31 24.44 -10.98 31.40
N LYS A 32 24.29 -12.08 32.14
CA LYS A 32 25.13 -13.29 32.01
C LYS A 32 24.56 -14.35 31.08
N LEU A 33 23.30 -14.21 30.69
CA LEU A 33 22.58 -15.16 29.84
C LEU A 33 22.68 -14.75 28.36
N SER A 34 22.69 -15.73 27.46
CA SER A 34 22.62 -15.47 26.01
C SER A 34 21.20 -15.06 25.64
N VAL A 35 21.06 -13.95 24.90
CA VAL A 35 19.78 -13.45 24.42
C VAL A 35 19.80 -13.43 22.91
N GLU A 36 18.95 -14.26 22.30
CA GLU A 36 18.72 -14.25 20.87
C GLU A 36 17.33 -13.72 20.52
N TYR A 37 17.25 -13.04 19.39
CA TYR A 37 15.98 -12.62 18.81
C TYR A 37 15.36 -13.80 18.05
N MET A 38 14.12 -14.13 18.37
CA MET A 38 13.33 -15.10 17.61
C MET A 38 12.16 -14.37 16.98
N SER A 39 12.10 -14.40 15.65
CA SER A 39 11.08 -13.71 14.85
C SER A 39 9.77 -14.51 14.81
N PHE A 40 9.12 -14.69 15.96
CA PHE A 40 7.76 -15.24 16.05
C PHE A 40 6.67 -14.18 15.84
N SER A 41 7.04 -13.00 15.33
CA SER A 41 6.08 -11.93 15.10
C SER A 41 5.06 -12.35 14.05
N ALA A 42 3.78 -12.35 14.42
CA ALA A 42 2.64 -12.49 13.50
C ALA A 42 2.46 -11.27 12.57
N HIS A 43 3.51 -10.46 12.38
CA HIS A 43 3.49 -9.31 11.50
C HIS A 43 3.66 -9.78 10.05
N ALA A 44 3.01 -9.08 9.13
CA ALA A 44 3.04 -9.45 7.72
C ALA A 44 4.48 -9.37 7.17
N ASP A 45 4.98 -10.51 6.69
CA ASP A 45 6.27 -10.59 6.01
C ASP A 45 6.24 -9.80 4.70
N ALA A 46 7.41 -9.29 4.27
CA ALA A 46 7.54 -8.58 3.00
C ALA A 46 6.99 -9.39 1.82
N LYS A 47 7.22 -10.72 1.80
CA LYS A 47 6.66 -11.62 0.79
C LYS A 47 5.14 -11.65 0.81
N GLY A 48 4.53 -11.74 2.00
CA GLY A 48 3.07 -11.75 2.14
C GLY A 48 2.43 -10.44 1.68
N ILE A 49 3.06 -9.30 2.01
CA ILE A 49 2.61 -7.98 1.56
C ILE A 49 2.71 -7.87 0.03
N MET A 50 3.84 -8.26 -0.56
CA MET A 50 4.03 -8.23 -2.01
C MET A 50 3.04 -9.15 -2.74
N GLN A 51 2.80 -10.35 -2.20
CA GLN A 51 1.83 -11.28 -2.76
C GLN A 51 0.41 -10.71 -2.69
N LEU A 52 0.03 -10.08 -1.58
CA LEU A 52 -1.27 -9.41 -1.45
C LEU A 52 -1.43 -8.28 -2.49
N MET A 53 -0.37 -7.50 -2.72
CA MET A 53 -0.38 -6.44 -3.74
C MET A 53 -0.55 -7.01 -5.15
N GLN A 54 0.06 -8.16 -5.46
CA GLN A 54 -0.13 -8.84 -6.74
C GLN A 54 -1.59 -9.31 -6.94
N TYR A 55 -2.25 -9.78 -5.88
CA TYR A 55 -3.66 -10.18 -5.96
C TYR A 55 -4.62 -8.98 -6.07
N CYS A 56 -4.39 -7.92 -5.29
CA CYS A 56 -5.28 -6.76 -5.26
C CYS A 56 -5.10 -5.82 -6.45
N GLN A 57 -3.93 -5.85 -7.11
CA GLN A 57 -3.55 -4.95 -8.21
C GLN A 57 -3.92 -3.48 -7.94
N PRO A 58 -3.47 -2.89 -6.81
CA PRO A 58 -3.85 -1.54 -6.45
C PRO A 58 -3.25 -0.52 -7.40
N LYS A 59 -3.96 0.59 -7.64
CA LYS A 59 -3.43 1.71 -8.45
C LYS A 59 -2.37 2.53 -7.72
N ASN A 60 -2.48 2.61 -6.39
CA ASN A 60 -1.59 3.39 -5.52
C ASN A 60 -1.43 2.65 -4.19
N VAL A 61 -0.24 2.74 -3.58
CA VAL A 61 0.07 2.14 -2.28
C VAL A 61 0.55 3.22 -1.31
N LEU A 62 0.08 3.18 -0.06
CA LEU A 62 0.52 4.08 1.01
C LEU A 62 1.09 3.24 2.16
N LEU A 63 2.38 3.40 2.46
CA LEU A 63 3.04 2.73 3.57
C LEU A 63 2.92 3.57 4.85
N VAL A 64 2.41 2.95 5.91
CA VAL A 64 2.21 3.54 7.23
C VAL A 64 2.68 2.56 8.31
N HIS A 65 2.82 3.04 9.56
CA HIS A 65 3.14 2.21 10.74
C HIS A 65 4.32 1.23 10.53
N GLY A 66 5.46 1.74 10.08
CA GLY A 66 6.68 0.95 9.92
C GLY A 66 7.94 1.74 10.28
N GLU A 67 9.06 1.03 10.43
CA GLU A 67 10.37 1.68 10.54
C GLU A 67 10.76 2.33 9.22
N ARG A 68 11.22 3.59 9.26
CA ARG A 68 11.58 4.38 8.09
C ARG A 68 12.51 3.65 7.11
N LYS A 69 13.56 2.99 7.62
CA LYS A 69 14.54 2.28 6.77
C LYS A 69 13.93 1.07 6.06
N LYS A 70 13.09 0.30 6.76
CA LYS A 70 12.42 -0.89 6.21
C LYS A 70 11.33 -0.49 5.21
N MET A 71 10.57 0.57 5.50
CA MET A 71 9.58 1.11 4.58
C MET A 71 10.22 1.67 3.30
N ASP A 72 11.37 2.34 3.39
CA ASP A 72 12.09 2.83 2.20
C ASP A 72 12.58 1.68 1.30
N PHE A 73 13.05 0.59 1.92
CA PHE A 73 13.40 -0.64 1.20
C PHE A 73 12.18 -1.26 0.50
N LEU A 74 11.07 -1.43 1.23
CA LEU A 74 9.84 -2.01 0.66
C LEU A 74 9.25 -1.15 -0.45
N LYS A 75 9.26 0.19 -0.30
CA LYS A 75 8.83 1.13 -1.33
C LYS A 75 9.59 0.92 -2.63
N LYS A 76 10.93 0.81 -2.56
CA LYS A 76 11.77 0.58 -3.75
C LYS A 76 11.46 -0.75 -4.42
N GLN A 77 11.22 -1.81 -3.64
CA GLN A 77 10.80 -3.11 -4.19
C GLN A 77 9.46 -3.02 -4.91
N ILE A 78 8.45 -2.39 -4.29
CA ILE A 78 7.11 -2.23 -4.90
C ILE A 78 7.21 -1.48 -6.23
N GLN A 79 7.97 -0.38 -6.26
CA GLN A 79 8.14 0.42 -7.47
C GLN A 79 8.92 -0.34 -8.56
N THR A 80 9.92 -1.14 -8.20
CA THR A 80 10.75 -1.88 -9.16
C THR A 80 10.03 -3.11 -9.71
N GLU A 81 9.34 -3.87 -8.84
CA GLU A 81 8.74 -5.16 -9.20
C GLU A 81 7.30 -5.03 -9.75
N LEU A 82 6.51 -4.09 -9.20
CA LEU A 82 5.10 -3.94 -9.57
C LEU A 82 4.83 -2.69 -10.41
N GLY A 83 5.76 -1.73 -10.46
CA GLY A 83 5.57 -0.47 -11.19
C GLY A 83 4.45 0.41 -10.63
N ILE A 84 4.07 0.21 -9.35
CA ILE A 84 2.97 0.92 -8.69
C ILE A 84 3.51 2.13 -7.93
N ASP A 85 2.80 3.25 -8.00
CA ASP A 85 3.10 4.44 -7.21
C ASP A 85 2.94 4.16 -5.71
N CYS A 86 4.03 4.39 -4.96
CA CYS A 86 4.11 4.09 -3.55
C CYS A 86 4.51 5.32 -2.72
N PHE A 87 3.70 5.64 -1.72
CA PHE A 87 3.80 6.83 -0.89
C PHE A 87 4.21 6.45 0.55
N MET A 88 4.99 7.31 1.18
CA MET A 88 5.46 7.14 2.57
C MET A 88 5.56 8.53 3.24
N PRO A 89 4.42 9.16 3.56
CA PRO A 89 4.40 10.49 4.16
C PRO A 89 4.98 10.47 5.57
N ALA A 90 5.62 11.57 5.96
CA ALA A 90 6.02 11.78 7.35
C ALA A 90 4.79 12.03 8.25
N ASN A 91 4.98 11.90 9.56
CA ASN A 91 3.92 12.20 10.52
C ASN A 91 3.48 13.67 10.38
N GLY A 92 2.18 13.89 10.16
CA GLY A 92 1.61 15.23 9.94
C GLY A 92 1.70 15.74 8.50
N GLU A 93 2.29 14.97 7.57
CA GLU A 93 2.33 15.31 6.15
C GLU A 93 1.04 14.87 5.44
N THR A 94 0.58 15.68 4.49
CA THR A 94 -0.60 15.36 3.67
C THR A 94 -0.14 14.73 2.35
N ALA A 95 -0.59 13.51 2.08
CA ALA A 95 -0.39 12.84 0.80
C ALA A 95 -1.60 13.08 -0.13
N VAL A 96 -1.35 13.53 -1.36
CA VAL A 96 -2.40 13.72 -2.39
C VAL A 96 -2.33 12.58 -3.39
N ILE A 97 -3.38 11.74 -3.42
CA ILE A 97 -3.50 10.62 -4.34
C ILE A 97 -4.56 10.96 -5.39
N LYS A 98 -4.14 11.11 -6.65
CA LYS A 98 -5.07 11.37 -7.75
C LYS A 98 -5.87 10.10 -8.04
N THR A 99 -7.18 10.17 -7.87
CA THR A 99 -8.10 9.10 -8.29
C THR A 99 -8.84 9.54 -9.54
N ALA A 100 -9.04 8.60 -10.47
CA ALA A 100 -9.98 8.75 -11.58
C ALA A 100 -11.18 7.86 -11.28
N PRO A 101 -12.15 8.33 -10.47
CA PRO A 101 -13.35 7.56 -10.22
C PRO A 101 -14.12 7.39 -11.54
N PRO A 102 -14.62 6.19 -11.85
CA PRO A 102 -15.53 6.05 -12.98
C PRO A 102 -16.82 6.83 -12.67
N VAL A 103 -17.08 7.88 -13.44
CA VAL A 103 -18.37 8.57 -13.39
C VAL A 103 -19.41 7.65 -14.01
N ARG A 104 -20.37 7.20 -13.19
CA ARG A 104 -21.52 6.43 -13.69
C ARG A 104 -22.47 7.41 -14.39
N ALA A 105 -22.46 7.40 -15.71
CA ALA A 105 -23.43 8.12 -16.53
C ALA A 105 -24.54 7.16 -16.97
N VAL A 106 -25.79 7.60 -16.85
CA VAL A 106 -26.93 6.89 -17.45
C VAL A 106 -27.03 7.32 -18.91
N ILE A 107 -27.05 6.35 -19.82
CA ILE A 107 -27.21 6.61 -21.25
C ILE A 107 -28.70 6.51 -21.59
N ASP A 108 -29.23 7.50 -22.29
CA ASP A 108 -30.58 7.46 -22.83
C ASP A 108 -30.76 6.27 -23.79
N GLN A 109 -31.90 5.56 -23.67
CA GLN A 109 -32.17 4.37 -24.47
C GLN A 109 -32.20 4.65 -25.98
N GLY A 110 -32.65 5.85 -26.38
CA GLY A 110 -32.69 6.25 -27.79
C GLY A 110 -31.30 6.41 -28.40
N ILE A 111 -30.35 6.96 -27.63
CA ILE A 111 -28.94 7.06 -28.04
C ILE A 111 -28.34 5.65 -28.18
N LEU A 112 -28.61 4.76 -27.21
CA LEU A 112 -28.09 3.40 -27.22
C LEU A 112 -28.59 2.62 -28.45
N MET A 113 -29.89 2.66 -28.75
CA MET A 113 -30.47 1.96 -29.91
C MET A 113 -29.91 2.47 -31.24
N LYS A 114 -29.73 3.79 -31.39
CA LYS A 114 -29.09 4.37 -32.60
C LYS A 114 -27.64 3.92 -32.76
N SER A 115 -26.88 3.85 -31.66
CA SER A 115 -25.49 3.37 -31.70
C SER A 115 -25.41 1.89 -32.08
N LYS A 116 -26.35 1.06 -31.60
CA LYS A 116 -26.47 -0.35 -31.96
C LYS A 116 -26.76 -0.54 -33.45
N GLN A 117 -27.70 0.21 -33.99
CA GLN A 117 -28.03 0.14 -35.42
C GLN A 117 -26.81 0.52 -36.30
N LYS A 118 -26.07 1.57 -35.92
CA LYS A 118 -24.81 1.93 -36.61
C LYS A 118 -23.76 0.82 -36.57
N TYR A 119 -23.62 0.16 -35.42
CA TYR A 119 -22.72 -0.97 -35.24
C TYR A 119 -23.10 -2.15 -36.13
N GLU A 120 -24.39 -2.50 -36.21
CA GLU A 120 -24.88 -3.59 -37.06
C GLU A 120 -24.70 -3.28 -38.55
N MET A 121 -24.88 -2.03 -38.96
CA MET A 121 -24.68 -1.60 -40.36
C MET A 121 -23.20 -1.57 -40.77
N ASN A 122 -22.31 -1.16 -39.88
CA ASN A 122 -20.87 -1.06 -40.13
C ASN A 122 -20.10 -1.48 -38.86
N PRO A 123 -19.81 -2.79 -38.70
CA PRO A 123 -19.12 -3.27 -37.52
C PRO A 123 -17.70 -2.69 -37.45
N PRO A 124 -17.37 -1.90 -36.41
CA PRO A 124 -16.03 -1.37 -36.23
C PRO A 124 -15.05 -2.50 -35.88
N ASP A 125 -13.76 -2.24 -36.13
CA ASP A 125 -12.68 -3.12 -35.69
C ASP A 125 -12.82 -3.40 -34.18
N PRO A 126 -12.88 -4.67 -33.74
CA PRO A 126 -13.02 -5.02 -32.33
C PRO A 126 -11.88 -4.50 -31.45
N LYS A 127 -10.76 -4.08 -32.03
CA LYS A 127 -9.64 -3.44 -31.33
C LYS A 127 -9.79 -1.92 -31.17
N ARG A 128 -10.83 -1.32 -31.75
CA ARG A 128 -11.07 0.13 -31.69
C ARG A 128 -12.31 0.44 -30.85
N PRO A 129 -12.23 1.41 -29.93
CA PRO A 129 -13.39 1.82 -29.14
C PRO A 129 -14.47 2.44 -30.05
N CYS A 130 -15.72 2.04 -29.83
CA CYS A 130 -16.87 2.64 -30.50
C CYS A 130 -17.26 3.94 -29.78
N LEU A 131 -17.12 5.07 -30.46
CA LEU A 131 -17.43 6.38 -29.90
C LEU A 131 -18.94 6.65 -29.98
N VAL A 132 -19.54 7.02 -28.84
CA VAL A 132 -20.92 7.52 -28.78
C VAL A 132 -20.88 9.03 -28.61
N HIS A 133 -21.59 9.75 -29.48
CA HIS A 133 -21.74 11.20 -29.39
C HIS A 133 -23.07 11.54 -28.71
N GLY A 134 -23.03 12.40 -27.69
CA GLY A 134 -24.20 12.83 -26.95
C GLY A 134 -23.88 14.04 -26.07
N VAL A 135 -24.91 14.59 -25.44
CA VAL A 135 -24.77 15.66 -24.43
C VAL A 135 -24.87 15.02 -23.06
N LEU A 136 -23.85 15.23 -22.21
CA LEU A 136 -23.90 14.84 -20.81
C LEU A 136 -24.60 15.95 -20.02
N VAL A 137 -25.73 15.62 -19.39
CA VAL A 137 -26.42 16.53 -18.47
C VAL A 137 -26.10 16.10 -17.05
N VAL A 138 -25.42 16.97 -16.30
CA VAL A 138 -25.21 16.78 -14.86
C VAL A 138 -26.38 17.44 -14.14
N LYS A 139 -27.12 16.67 -13.34
CA LYS A 139 -28.14 17.21 -12.44
C LYS A 139 -27.56 17.21 -11.04
N ASP A 140 -27.59 18.37 -10.39
CA ASP A 140 -27.37 18.47 -8.95
C ASP A 140 -28.70 18.09 -8.28
N ASP A 141 -28.76 16.94 -7.60
CA ASP A 141 -29.84 16.60 -6.66
C ASP A 141 -29.50 17.14 -5.27
#